data_AF-A0A2H3EYL6-F1
#
_entry.id   AF-A0A2H3EYL6-F1
#
_cell.length_a   1.000
_cell.length_b   1.000
_cell.length_c   1.000
_cell.angle_alpha   90.00
_cell.angle_beta   90.00
_cell.angle_gamma   90.00
#
_symmetry.space_group_name_H-M   'P 1'
#
loop_
_entity.id
_entity.type
_entity.pdbx_description
1 polymer ?
#
loop_
_entity_poly.entity_id
_entity_poly.type
_entity_poly.pdbx_seq_one_letter_code
_entity_poly.pdbx_strand_id
1 'polypeptide(L)'
;MVYEGKTFRGSASGEIVESSSTREELFPNDVVVKITHSGLCGTDLHYLNIDMVLGHEGSVGVVQEVGPSCKRLNAGDRVGWGYMHETCGLCRECQTDDEVFCQGKRCFGSANFDQGSLGELGVWKEDWLFKLPDALTSEQAAPLMCAGSTVFTPLIKYCKPTDRVGIVGIGGLGHHAIQFAAKMGCDVVVFSGTDSKREEALSLGANEFYATKGVDDLSQIGLPKPLNRLIITTAGMVDYDLYFEVLAPKATVIPLTVTDPKYTMGVPYVPFAWKGIEAVGTVLAGRVMHNDMLEFAARNKITPMIEKYPMTTEGIIEAIDRLYSGTRFNVPVGLQGLYDKYKDRDFVILGFPCNQFGGQEPKDDEAIGEFCSRNHGVTFPLMKKSDVNGDNTNEVFKWLKNEKAGLLGLSRIKVRI
;
A
#
# COMPACT_ATOMS: atom_id res chain seq x y z
N MET A 1 31.50 -12.08 16.95
CA MET A 1 30.21 -12.24 17.64
C MET A 1 29.21 -12.52 16.54
N VAL A 2 28.42 -13.59 16.61
CA VAL A 2 27.40 -13.87 15.58
C VAL A 2 26.13 -13.13 15.99
N TYR A 3 25.66 -12.21 15.14
CA TYR A 3 24.35 -11.60 15.30
C TYR A 3 23.31 -12.50 14.66
N GLU A 4 22.34 -12.97 15.42
CA GLU A 4 21.27 -13.83 14.94
C GLU A 4 19.92 -13.27 15.37
N GLY A 5 18.93 -13.35 14.49
CA GLY A 5 17.55 -12.99 14.80
C GLY A 5 16.56 -13.73 13.91
N LYS A 6 15.35 -13.93 14.43
CA LYS A 6 14.23 -14.46 13.65
C LYS A 6 13.87 -13.48 12.53
N THR A 7 13.50 -14.01 11.37
CA THR A 7 13.04 -13.26 10.19
C THR A 7 11.85 -13.95 9.56
N PHE A 8 11.02 -13.18 8.85
CA PHE A 8 9.85 -13.69 8.14
C PHE A 8 10.01 -13.42 6.66
N ARG A 9 9.97 -14.49 5.86
CA ARG A 9 10.28 -14.47 4.43
C ARG A 9 9.05 -14.74 3.58
N GLY A 10 9.04 -14.18 2.38
CA GLY A 10 8.23 -14.70 1.28
C GLY A 10 8.77 -16.05 0.80
N SER A 11 7.95 -16.77 0.05
CA SER A 11 8.29 -18.09 -0.49
C SER A 11 7.69 -18.26 -1.87
N ALA A 12 8.19 -19.20 -2.68
CA ALA A 12 7.66 -19.40 -4.04
C ALA A 12 6.15 -19.73 -4.08
N SER A 13 5.58 -20.25 -2.98
CA SER A 13 4.14 -20.53 -2.83
C SER A 13 3.33 -19.34 -2.32
N GLY A 14 3.97 -18.21 -2.00
CA GLY A 14 3.34 -17.03 -1.40
C GLY A 14 3.05 -17.17 0.09
N GLU A 15 3.56 -18.22 0.74
CA GLU A 15 3.41 -18.43 2.18
C GLU A 15 4.51 -17.71 2.96
N ILE A 16 4.19 -17.28 4.18
CA ILE A 16 5.15 -16.69 5.11
C ILE A 16 5.94 -17.82 5.78
N VAL A 17 7.26 -17.75 5.66
CA VAL A 17 8.19 -18.72 6.24
C VAL A 17 9.01 -18.05 7.32
N GLU A 18 8.95 -18.60 8.54
CA GLU A 18 9.86 -18.23 9.61
C GLU A 18 11.27 -18.77 9.32
N SER A 19 12.28 -17.92 9.45
CA SER A 19 13.69 -18.24 9.20
C SER A 19 14.59 -17.52 10.21
N SER A 20 15.90 -17.76 10.16
CA SER A 20 16.90 -16.98 10.90
C SER A 20 17.89 -16.33 9.95
N SER A 21 18.25 -15.09 10.27
CA SER A 21 19.32 -14.37 9.59
C SER A 21 20.52 -14.30 10.52
N THR A 22 21.71 -14.62 10.00
CA THR A 22 22.96 -14.59 10.76
C THR A 22 23.97 -13.67 10.09
N ARG A 23 24.66 -12.87 10.91
CA ARG A 23 25.76 -11.99 10.49
C ARG A 23 26.96 -12.24 11.39
N GLU A 24 28.03 -12.75 10.80
CA GLU A 24 29.24 -13.12 11.56
C GLU A 24 30.16 -11.92 11.83
N GLU A 25 30.17 -10.94 10.92
CA GLU A 25 31.01 -9.75 11.01
C GLU A 25 30.23 -8.48 10.67
N LEU A 26 30.56 -7.40 11.38
CA LEU A 26 30.02 -6.07 11.18
C LEU A 26 31.02 -5.24 10.36
N PHE A 27 30.60 -4.72 9.21
CA PHE A 27 31.46 -3.79 8.48
C PHE A 27 31.62 -2.47 9.24
N PRO A 28 32.68 -1.68 8.97
CA PRO A 28 32.97 -0.48 9.74
C PRO A 28 31.83 0.56 9.84
N ASN A 29 30.99 0.64 8.81
CA ASN A 29 29.87 1.59 8.72
C ASN A 29 28.50 0.92 8.93
N ASP A 30 28.48 -0.34 9.35
CA ASP A 30 27.24 -1.06 9.62
C ASP A 30 26.80 -0.83 11.06
N VAL A 31 25.49 -0.90 11.27
CA VAL A 31 24.84 -0.76 12.55
C VAL A 31 23.88 -1.92 12.74
N VAL A 32 23.96 -2.56 13.89
CA VAL A 32 23.06 -3.63 14.29
C VAL A 32 21.88 -3.01 15.02
N VAL A 33 20.68 -3.26 14.53
CA VAL A 33 19.44 -2.74 15.09
C VAL A 33 18.58 -3.90 15.57
N LYS A 34 18.17 -3.85 16.83
CA LYS A 34 17.14 -4.73 17.36
C LYS A 34 15.77 -4.18 16.96
N ILE A 35 15.08 -4.90 16.09
CA ILE A 35 13.79 -4.49 15.55
C ILE A 35 12.73 -4.60 16.64
N THR A 36 11.85 -3.61 16.70
CA THR A 36 10.73 -3.58 17.65
C THR A 36 9.38 -3.48 16.94
N HIS A 37 9.33 -2.77 15.81
CA HIS A 37 8.13 -2.56 15.03
C HIS A 37 8.49 -2.66 13.55
N SER A 38 7.50 -3.02 12.74
CA SER A 38 7.54 -3.00 11.28
C SER A 38 6.17 -2.54 10.78
N GLY A 39 6.16 -1.70 9.76
CA GLY A 39 5.00 -1.52 8.89
C GLY A 39 4.86 -2.69 7.92
N LEU A 40 3.69 -2.76 7.27
CA LEU A 40 3.38 -3.71 6.20
C LEU A 40 2.80 -2.91 5.03
N CYS A 41 3.51 -2.91 3.90
CA CYS A 41 3.15 -2.19 2.69
C CYS A 41 2.45 -3.08 1.68
N GLY A 42 1.72 -2.46 0.74
CA GLY A 42 1.34 -3.11 -0.51
C GLY A 42 2.54 -3.64 -1.31
N THR A 43 3.70 -2.99 -1.21
CA THR A 43 4.93 -3.49 -1.85
C THR A 43 5.38 -4.83 -1.29
N ASP A 44 5.18 -5.12 0.00
CA ASP A 44 5.50 -6.44 0.56
C ASP A 44 4.67 -7.55 -0.09
N LEU A 45 3.42 -7.25 -0.48
CA LEU A 45 2.56 -8.17 -1.21
C LEU A 45 3.11 -8.53 -2.60
N HIS A 46 3.77 -7.59 -3.27
CA HIS A 46 4.43 -7.84 -4.55
C HIS A 46 5.62 -8.81 -4.44
N TYR A 47 6.23 -8.90 -3.25
CA TYR A 47 7.38 -9.76 -2.98
C TYR A 47 7.05 -11.05 -2.22
N LEU A 48 5.77 -11.34 -1.93
CA LEU A 48 5.37 -12.57 -1.22
C LEU A 48 5.86 -13.85 -1.89
N ASN A 49 5.94 -13.85 -3.22
CA ASN A 49 6.37 -15.00 -4.01
C ASN A 49 7.89 -15.10 -4.20
N ILE A 50 8.65 -14.21 -3.56
CA ILE A 50 10.11 -14.12 -3.68
C ILE A 50 10.73 -14.60 -2.38
N ASP A 51 11.74 -15.46 -2.47
CA ASP A 51 12.50 -15.92 -1.30
C ASP A 51 13.39 -14.81 -0.75
N MET A 52 12.79 -13.93 0.05
CA MET A 52 13.44 -12.83 0.73
C MET A 52 12.73 -12.47 2.02
N VAL A 53 13.46 -11.92 2.98
CA VAL A 53 12.88 -11.34 4.19
C VAL A 53 12.01 -10.15 3.80
N LEU A 54 10.79 -10.13 4.30
CA LEU A 54 9.81 -9.09 3.99
C LEU A 54 9.93 -7.91 4.94
N GLY A 55 9.22 -6.82 4.61
CA GLY A 55 9.22 -5.61 5.39
C GLY A 55 10.33 -4.66 4.97
N HIS A 56 9.89 -3.49 4.51
CA HIS A 56 10.74 -2.33 4.21
C HIS A 56 10.12 -1.03 4.71
N GLU A 57 9.02 -1.15 5.44
CA GLU A 57 8.39 -0.04 6.11
C GLU A 57 8.65 -0.20 7.59
N GLY A 58 9.14 0.87 8.19
CA GLY A 58 8.95 1.07 9.60
C GLY A 58 9.68 0.13 10.50
N SER A 59 10.89 -0.22 10.06
CA SER A 59 11.91 -0.93 10.80
C SER A 59 12.40 -0.12 12.00
N VAL A 60 11.49 0.17 12.92
CA VAL A 60 11.81 0.94 14.10
C VAL A 60 12.42 0.01 15.10
N GLY A 61 13.63 0.35 15.51
CA GLY A 61 14.39 -0.44 16.45
C GLY A 61 15.29 0.41 17.32
N VAL A 62 16.03 -0.31 18.15
CA VAL A 62 17.03 0.27 19.04
C VAL A 62 18.39 -0.21 18.56
N VAL A 63 19.32 0.72 18.37
CA VAL A 63 20.70 0.39 18.01
C VAL A 63 21.31 -0.47 19.11
N GLN A 64 21.73 -1.68 18.75
CA GLN A 64 22.40 -2.61 19.63
C GLN A 64 23.91 -2.38 19.61
N GLU A 65 24.49 -2.27 18.42
CA GLU A 65 25.93 -2.09 18.21
C GLU A 65 26.20 -1.27 16.95
N VAL A 66 27.28 -0.49 16.95
CA VAL A 66 27.71 0.34 15.83
C VAL A 66 29.12 -0.06 15.40
N GLY A 67 29.37 -0.09 14.09
CA GLY A 67 30.69 -0.33 13.54
C GLY A 67 31.69 0.78 13.91
N PRO A 68 33.01 0.50 13.91
CA PRO A 68 34.04 1.42 14.39
C PRO A 68 34.14 2.75 13.61
N SER A 69 33.63 2.79 12.37
CA SER A 69 33.62 3.99 11.54
C SER A 69 32.31 4.77 11.60
N CYS A 70 31.29 4.26 12.30
CA CYS A 70 30.06 5.00 12.56
C CYS A 70 30.34 6.24 13.41
N LYS A 71 29.67 7.36 13.11
CA LYS A 71 29.87 8.66 13.77
C LYS A 71 28.60 9.35 14.25
N ARG A 72 27.44 8.94 13.74
CA ARG A 72 26.16 9.62 13.96
C ARG A 72 25.28 8.91 14.98
N LEU A 73 25.36 7.59 15.06
CA LEU A 73 24.53 6.75 15.92
C LEU A 73 25.32 6.13 17.06
N ASN A 74 24.64 5.90 18.18
CA ASN A 74 25.19 5.20 19.34
C ASN A 74 24.25 4.07 19.77
N ALA A 75 24.78 3.08 20.51
CA ALA A 75 23.96 2.07 21.16
C ALA A 75 22.89 2.71 22.06
N GLY A 76 21.66 2.22 21.95
CA GLY A 76 20.48 2.79 22.62
C GLY A 76 19.71 3.83 21.79
N ASP A 77 20.26 4.34 20.69
CA ASP A 77 19.52 5.26 19.82
C ASP A 77 18.31 4.56 19.17
N ARG A 78 17.18 5.28 19.12
CA ARG A 78 15.98 4.82 18.42
C ARG A 78 16.03 5.27 16.97
N VAL A 79 16.00 4.30 16.06
CA VAL A 79 16.17 4.53 14.62
C VAL A 79 15.10 3.82 13.81
N GLY A 80 14.83 4.34 12.60
CA GLY A 80 14.04 3.68 11.57
C GLY A 80 14.80 3.65 10.24
N TRP A 81 14.46 2.70 9.37
CA TRP A 81 14.87 2.72 7.97
C TRP A 81 13.69 2.37 7.07
N GLY A 82 13.86 2.65 5.78
CA GLY A 82 12.85 2.41 4.75
C GLY A 82 13.39 1.52 3.62
N TYR A 83 12.82 1.73 2.44
CA TYR A 83 13.09 0.95 1.22
C TYR A 83 14.56 0.99 0.72
N MET A 84 15.29 2.07 1.01
CA MET A 84 16.66 2.26 0.54
C MET A 84 17.69 1.71 1.53
N HIS A 85 18.65 0.93 1.03
CA HIS A 85 19.65 0.25 1.85
C HIS A 85 21.01 0.97 1.79
N GLU A 86 21.47 1.26 0.57
CA GLU A 86 22.70 1.99 0.31
C GLU A 86 22.68 2.64 -1.09
N THR A 87 23.55 3.63 -1.28
CA THR A 87 23.82 4.25 -2.58
C THR A 87 25.32 4.35 -2.80
N CYS A 88 25.76 4.66 -4.02
CA CYS A 88 27.19 4.73 -4.31
C CYS A 88 27.91 5.92 -3.63
N GLY A 89 27.16 6.92 -3.17
CA GLY A 89 27.68 8.12 -2.49
C GLY A 89 28.47 9.09 -3.38
N LEU A 90 28.75 8.75 -4.64
CA LEU A 90 29.69 9.49 -5.49
C LEU A 90 29.07 10.07 -6.76
N CYS A 91 27.94 9.53 -7.23
CA CYS A 91 27.32 10.02 -8.46
C CYS A 91 26.62 11.36 -8.26
N ARG A 92 26.28 12.04 -9.36
CA ARG A 92 25.60 13.35 -9.33
C ARG A 92 24.34 13.29 -8.47
N GLU A 93 23.52 12.26 -8.65
CA GLU A 93 22.26 12.08 -7.95
C GLU A 93 22.48 11.94 -6.43
N CYS A 94 23.57 11.27 -6.01
CA CYS A 94 23.96 11.19 -4.60
C CYS A 94 24.37 12.54 -4.01
N GLN A 95 24.88 13.45 -4.84
CA GLN A 95 25.37 14.76 -4.43
C GLN A 95 24.29 15.86 -4.53
N THR A 96 23.11 15.55 -5.10
CA THR A 96 22.02 16.52 -5.31
C THR A 96 20.71 16.13 -4.61
N ASP A 97 20.77 15.31 -3.55
CA ASP A 97 19.60 14.82 -2.80
C ASP A 97 18.55 14.07 -3.67
N ASP A 98 19.01 13.52 -4.80
CA ASP A 98 18.24 12.69 -5.72
C ASP A 98 18.73 11.23 -5.70
N GLU A 99 19.38 10.86 -4.60
CA GLU A 99 20.13 9.61 -4.46
C GLU A 99 19.28 8.33 -4.54
N VAL A 100 17.96 8.48 -4.40
CA VAL A 100 16.96 7.44 -4.73
C VAL A 100 17.01 7.01 -6.20
N PHE A 101 17.58 7.83 -7.09
CA PHE A 101 17.79 7.54 -8.52
C PHE A 101 19.21 7.06 -8.84
N CYS A 102 20.08 6.89 -7.84
CA CYS A 102 21.42 6.36 -8.03
C CYS A 102 21.38 4.99 -8.74
N GLN A 103 22.20 4.82 -9.80
CA GLN A 103 22.28 3.55 -10.54
C GLN A 103 22.98 2.44 -9.74
N GLY A 104 23.84 2.82 -8.79
CA GLY A 104 24.51 1.89 -7.87
C GLY A 104 23.76 1.71 -6.55
N LYS A 105 22.47 2.06 -6.47
CA LYS A 105 21.68 1.89 -5.27
C LYS A 105 21.40 0.42 -4.99
N ARG A 106 21.25 0.09 -3.71
CA ARG A 106 20.63 -1.15 -3.24
C ARG A 106 19.39 -0.80 -2.45
N CYS A 107 18.32 -1.54 -2.70
CA CYS A 107 17.03 -1.31 -2.09
C CYS A 107 16.26 -2.61 -1.93
N PHE A 108 15.15 -2.53 -1.21
CA PHE A 108 14.29 -3.67 -0.95
C PHE A 108 13.82 -4.32 -2.26
N GLY A 109 13.91 -5.64 -2.31
CA GLY A 109 13.58 -6.43 -3.50
C GLY A 109 14.67 -6.48 -4.58
N SER A 110 15.81 -5.80 -4.40
CA SER A 110 16.95 -5.85 -5.32
C SER A 110 18.25 -6.37 -4.70
N ALA A 111 18.35 -6.32 -3.37
CA ALA A 111 19.55 -6.69 -2.62
C ALA A 111 19.19 -7.06 -1.17
N ASN A 112 20.16 -7.65 -0.47
CA ASN A 112 20.04 -8.04 0.94
C ASN A 112 18.79 -8.88 1.24
N PHE A 113 18.54 -9.91 0.41
CA PHE A 113 17.35 -10.76 0.54
C PHE A 113 17.27 -11.51 1.89
N ASP A 114 18.37 -11.55 2.65
CA ASP A 114 18.47 -12.08 4.02
C ASP A 114 18.11 -11.06 5.12
N GLN A 115 17.80 -9.81 4.76
CA GLN A 115 17.50 -8.71 5.68
C GLN A 115 16.17 -8.03 5.31
N GLY A 116 15.41 -7.63 6.31
CA GLY A 116 14.16 -6.89 6.19
C GLY A 116 13.65 -6.49 7.56
N SER A 117 12.53 -5.79 7.61
CA SER A 117 11.97 -5.26 8.86
C SER A 117 11.00 -6.22 9.56
N LEU A 118 10.50 -7.25 8.86
CA LEU A 118 9.78 -8.36 9.48
C LEU A 118 10.79 -9.36 10.06
N GLY A 119 11.27 -9.04 11.26
CA GLY A 119 12.21 -9.85 12.01
C GLY A 119 12.61 -9.19 13.33
N GLU A 120 13.59 -9.77 14.00
CA GLU A 120 14.09 -9.30 15.30
C GLU A 120 15.38 -8.48 15.20
N LEU A 121 16.08 -8.60 14.07
CA LEU A 121 17.40 -8.02 13.85
C LEU A 121 17.52 -7.47 12.42
N GLY A 122 18.10 -6.28 12.27
CA GLY A 122 18.52 -5.73 10.99
C GLY A 122 19.94 -5.19 11.07
N VAL A 123 20.76 -5.46 10.04
CA VAL A 123 22.10 -4.88 9.91
C VAL A 123 22.12 -3.92 8.73
N TRP A 124 22.33 -2.64 9.00
CA TRP A 124 22.16 -1.58 8.01
C TRP A 124 23.33 -0.60 7.95
N LYS A 125 23.49 0.10 6.83
CA LYS A 125 24.45 1.22 6.74
C LYS A 125 23.98 2.37 7.62
N GLU A 126 24.89 2.93 8.42
CA GLU A 126 24.61 4.05 9.31
C GLU A 126 23.89 5.19 8.58
N ASP A 127 24.31 5.53 7.37
CA ASP A 127 23.73 6.64 6.59
C ASP A 127 22.24 6.46 6.29
N TRP A 128 21.76 5.22 6.18
CA TRP A 128 20.36 4.91 5.84
C TRP A 128 19.48 4.62 7.06
N LEU A 129 20.00 4.90 8.27
CA LEU A 129 19.25 4.82 9.52
C LEU A 129 18.85 6.22 10.02
N PHE A 130 17.56 6.49 10.13
CA PHE A 130 17.03 7.78 10.53
C PHE A 130 16.73 7.78 12.03
N LYS A 131 17.31 8.74 12.76
CA LYS A 131 17.03 8.87 14.20
C LYS A 131 15.62 9.40 14.38
N LEU A 132 14.83 8.72 15.21
CA LEU A 132 13.42 9.06 15.36
C LEU A 132 13.24 10.17 16.40
N PRO A 133 12.46 11.23 16.09
CA PRO A 133 12.06 12.22 17.09
C PRO A 133 11.32 11.59 18.27
N ASP A 134 11.49 12.13 19.47
CA ASP A 134 10.84 11.63 20.68
C ASP A 134 9.30 11.71 20.61
N ALA A 135 8.79 12.73 19.92
CA ALA A 135 7.36 12.98 19.76
C ALA A 135 6.63 11.96 18.87
N LEU A 136 7.36 11.15 18.08
CA LEU A 136 6.79 10.08 17.28
C LEU A 136 6.99 8.74 18.00
N THR A 137 5.90 8.04 18.27
CA THR A 137 5.99 6.66 18.78
C THR A 137 6.52 5.73 17.68
N SER A 138 7.11 4.59 18.05
CA SER A 138 7.68 3.64 17.08
C SER A 138 6.64 3.15 16.07
N GLU A 139 5.43 2.86 16.52
CA GLU A 139 4.30 2.48 15.67
C GLU A 139 3.85 3.59 14.69
N GLN A 140 4.00 4.86 15.08
CA GLN A 140 3.66 6.00 14.22
C GLN A 140 4.76 6.30 13.22
N ALA A 141 6.02 6.18 13.64
CA ALA A 141 7.17 6.39 12.77
C ALA A 141 7.28 5.30 11.69
N ALA A 142 6.76 4.11 11.96
CA ALA A 142 6.93 2.96 11.10
C ALA A 142 6.42 3.21 9.65
N PRO A 143 5.13 3.50 9.42
CA PRO A 143 4.61 3.80 8.08
C PRO A 143 5.26 5.02 7.40
N LEU A 144 5.80 5.97 8.19
CA LEU A 144 6.42 7.18 7.65
C LEU A 144 7.72 6.88 6.87
N MET A 145 8.42 5.78 7.21
CA MET A 145 9.66 5.38 6.55
C MET A 145 9.51 5.06 5.06
N CYS A 146 8.28 4.79 4.60
CA CYS A 146 8.01 4.53 3.19
C CYS A 146 6.85 5.40 2.71
N ALA A 147 5.63 5.15 3.16
CA ALA A 147 4.45 5.89 2.71
C ALA A 147 4.58 7.41 2.97
N GLY A 148 5.03 7.78 4.18
CA GLY A 148 5.30 9.18 4.53
C GLY A 148 6.35 9.81 3.62
N SER A 149 7.51 9.17 3.47
CA SER A 149 8.59 9.65 2.60
C SER A 149 8.14 9.79 1.13
N THR A 150 7.32 8.86 0.64
CA THR A 150 6.86 8.80 -0.75
C THR A 150 5.93 9.95 -1.10
N VAL A 151 5.04 10.36 -0.17
CA VAL A 151 4.14 11.50 -0.41
C VAL A 151 4.77 12.83 -0.03
N PHE A 152 5.71 12.86 0.91
CA PHE A 152 6.35 14.09 1.34
C PHE A 152 7.23 14.69 0.24
N THR A 153 8.00 13.86 -0.47
CA THR A 153 8.88 14.30 -1.57
C THR A 153 8.15 15.11 -2.65
N PRO A 154 7.07 14.62 -3.27
CA PRO A 154 6.37 15.38 -4.29
C PRO A 154 5.69 16.64 -3.72
N LEU A 155 5.21 16.59 -2.48
CA LEU A 155 4.62 17.76 -1.82
C LEU A 155 5.66 18.87 -1.65
N ILE A 156 6.87 18.54 -1.18
CA ILE A 156 7.94 19.53 -1.01
C ILE A 156 8.48 20.03 -2.37
N LYS A 157 8.70 19.14 -3.33
CA LYS A 157 9.34 19.51 -4.61
C LYS A 157 8.38 20.23 -5.56
N TYR A 158 7.09 19.92 -5.53
CA TYR A 158 6.15 20.37 -6.56
C TYR A 158 4.95 21.16 -6.03
N CYS A 159 4.62 21.12 -4.74
CA CYS A 159 3.47 21.84 -4.20
C CYS A 159 3.89 23.15 -3.50
N LYS A 160 2.99 24.13 -3.53
CA LYS A 160 3.10 25.38 -2.79
C LYS A 160 1.92 25.49 -1.82
N PRO A 161 2.07 26.23 -0.70
CA PRO A 161 0.95 26.45 0.23
C PRO A 161 -0.29 27.07 -0.42
N THR A 162 -0.15 27.79 -1.54
CA THR A 162 -1.28 28.37 -2.28
C THR A 162 -1.93 27.43 -3.28
N ASP A 163 -1.37 26.24 -3.49
CA ASP A 163 -1.86 25.28 -4.48
C ASP A 163 -3.08 24.54 -3.96
N ARG A 164 -4.00 24.27 -4.87
CA ARG A 164 -5.10 23.33 -4.68
C ARG A 164 -4.68 21.93 -5.10
N VAL A 165 -4.59 21.02 -4.14
CA VAL A 165 -3.99 19.69 -4.30
C VAL A 165 -5.08 18.63 -4.27
N GLY A 166 -5.30 18.00 -5.42
CA GLY A 166 -6.14 16.82 -5.56
C GLY A 166 -5.41 15.55 -5.12
N ILE A 167 -6.01 14.77 -4.22
CA ILE A 167 -5.47 13.49 -3.76
C ILE A 167 -6.46 12.40 -4.14
N VAL A 168 -6.00 11.46 -4.96
CA VAL A 168 -6.83 10.35 -5.44
C VAL A 168 -6.54 9.11 -4.62
N GLY A 169 -7.55 8.65 -3.88
CA GLY A 169 -7.48 7.51 -2.97
C GLY A 169 -7.20 7.89 -1.52
N ILE A 170 -7.79 7.15 -0.58
CA ILE A 170 -7.56 7.26 0.87
C ILE A 170 -7.10 5.89 1.36
N GLY A 171 -5.89 5.52 0.97
CA GLY A 171 -5.20 4.30 1.42
C GLY A 171 -3.98 4.65 2.28
N GLY A 172 -2.98 3.76 2.32
CA GLY A 172 -1.73 3.98 3.04
C GLY A 172 -1.01 5.28 2.64
N LEU A 173 -0.88 5.56 1.34
CA LEU A 173 -0.30 6.82 0.86
C LEU A 173 -1.26 8.02 1.03
N GLY A 174 -2.53 7.84 0.64
CA GLY A 174 -3.51 8.92 0.59
C GLY A 174 -3.75 9.62 1.93
N HIS A 175 -3.88 8.88 3.03
CA HIS A 175 -4.12 9.49 4.34
C HIS A 175 -2.90 10.31 4.85
N HIS A 176 -1.68 9.92 4.47
CA HIS A 176 -0.49 10.73 4.70
C HIS A 176 -0.47 11.97 3.81
N ALA A 177 -0.76 11.83 2.52
CA ALA A 177 -0.77 12.95 1.58
C ALA A 177 -1.75 14.05 2.04
N ILE A 178 -2.93 13.67 2.53
CA ILE A 178 -3.94 14.61 3.06
C ILE A 178 -3.37 15.39 4.25
N GLN A 179 -2.84 14.68 5.25
CA GLN A 179 -2.30 15.30 6.45
C GLN A 179 -1.12 16.23 6.15
N PHE A 180 -0.16 15.78 5.32
CA PHE A 180 0.99 16.59 4.94
C PHE A 180 0.57 17.84 4.16
N ALA A 181 -0.24 17.69 3.12
CA ALA A 181 -0.68 18.82 2.30
C ALA A 181 -1.48 19.85 3.12
N ALA A 182 -2.38 19.39 3.99
CA ALA A 182 -3.15 20.27 4.88
C ALA A 182 -2.23 21.05 5.85
N LYS A 183 -1.24 20.38 6.45
CA LYS A 183 -0.27 21.02 7.36
C LYS A 183 0.75 21.92 6.64
N MET A 184 0.94 21.74 5.33
CA MET A 184 1.71 22.65 4.49
C MET A 184 0.92 23.90 4.06
N GLY A 185 -0.39 23.93 4.34
CA GLY A 185 -1.27 25.06 4.04
C GLY A 185 -2.01 24.97 2.71
N CYS A 186 -1.85 23.87 1.98
CA CYS A 186 -2.53 23.65 0.70
C CYS A 186 -4.05 23.52 0.86
N ASP A 187 -4.79 23.81 -0.21
CA ASP A 187 -6.23 23.55 -0.31
C ASP A 187 -6.45 22.11 -0.81
N VAL A 188 -6.81 21.20 0.09
CA VAL A 188 -6.80 19.75 -0.15
C VAL A 188 -8.16 19.24 -0.60
N VAL A 189 -8.19 18.65 -1.79
CA VAL A 189 -9.39 18.05 -2.40
C VAL A 189 -9.19 16.55 -2.54
N VAL A 190 -10.08 15.75 -1.97
CA VAL A 190 -9.95 14.29 -1.97
C VAL A 190 -10.94 13.63 -2.91
N PHE A 191 -10.45 12.69 -3.70
CA PHE A 191 -11.25 11.85 -4.60
C PHE A 191 -11.19 10.40 -4.13
N SER A 192 -12.36 9.79 -3.94
CA SER A 192 -12.48 8.39 -3.55
C SER A 192 -13.60 7.72 -4.36
N GLY A 193 -13.59 6.39 -4.48
CA GLY A 193 -14.65 5.70 -5.21
C GLY A 193 -16.04 5.91 -4.56
N THR A 194 -16.15 5.79 -3.25
CA THR A 194 -17.41 5.90 -2.51
C THR A 194 -17.35 6.94 -1.41
N ASP A 195 -18.50 7.41 -0.95
CA ASP A 195 -18.65 8.37 0.16
C ASP A 195 -18.27 7.83 1.55
N SER A 196 -18.04 6.52 1.68
CA SER A 196 -17.77 5.86 2.97
C SER A 196 -16.58 6.45 3.75
N LYS A 197 -15.64 7.10 3.06
CA LYS A 197 -14.44 7.70 3.67
C LYS A 197 -14.47 9.23 3.75
N ARG A 198 -15.63 9.85 3.54
CA ARG A 198 -15.77 11.32 3.56
C ARG A 198 -15.37 11.93 4.90
N GLU A 199 -15.95 11.43 5.99
CA GLU A 199 -15.67 11.95 7.33
C GLU A 199 -14.21 11.72 7.73
N GLU A 200 -13.66 10.56 7.39
CA GLU A 200 -12.25 10.24 7.57
C GLU A 200 -11.35 11.26 6.86
N ALA A 201 -11.58 11.52 5.57
CA ALA A 201 -10.80 12.49 4.80
C ALA A 201 -10.83 13.90 5.40
N LEU A 202 -12.02 14.38 5.79
CA LEU A 202 -12.19 15.69 6.40
C LEU A 202 -11.49 15.78 7.76
N SER A 203 -11.56 14.72 8.57
CA SER A 203 -10.86 14.65 9.87
C SER A 203 -9.33 14.69 9.73
N LEU A 204 -8.80 14.17 8.62
CA LEU A 204 -7.37 14.20 8.28
C LEU A 204 -6.90 15.56 7.77
N GLY A 205 -7.82 16.50 7.51
CA GLY A 205 -7.52 17.86 7.07
C GLY A 205 -7.89 18.17 5.62
N ALA A 206 -8.66 17.31 4.94
CA ALA A 206 -9.20 17.65 3.63
C ALA A 206 -10.19 18.83 3.73
N ASN A 207 -10.14 19.75 2.76
CA ASN A 207 -11.10 20.84 2.63
C ASN A 207 -12.37 20.35 1.92
N GLU A 208 -12.20 19.47 0.93
CA GLU A 208 -13.29 18.98 0.08
C GLU A 208 -13.14 17.48 -0.20
N PHE A 209 -14.27 16.82 -0.46
CA PHE A 209 -14.33 15.39 -0.77
C PHE A 209 -15.36 15.10 -1.85
N TYR A 210 -14.97 14.27 -2.82
CA TYR A 210 -15.79 13.87 -3.96
C TYR A 210 -15.74 12.35 -4.19
N ALA A 211 -16.91 11.73 -4.29
CA ALA A 211 -17.05 10.34 -4.72
C ALA A 211 -17.04 10.25 -6.25
N THR A 212 -16.26 9.30 -6.81
CA THR A 212 -16.04 9.18 -8.26
C THR A 212 -16.66 7.93 -8.88
N LYS A 213 -17.23 7.02 -8.09
CA LYS A 213 -17.88 5.81 -8.63
C LYS A 213 -19.14 6.19 -9.43
N GLY A 214 -19.17 5.77 -10.69
CA GLY A 214 -20.28 6.06 -11.61
C GLY A 214 -20.27 7.49 -12.13
N VAL A 215 -19.18 8.23 -11.94
CA VAL A 215 -18.98 9.55 -12.54
C VAL A 215 -18.12 9.36 -13.79
N ASP A 216 -18.70 9.64 -14.94
CA ASP A 216 -18.00 9.58 -16.23
C ASP A 216 -17.30 10.91 -16.57
N ASP A 217 -17.66 12.00 -15.90
CA ASP A 217 -17.13 13.34 -16.13
C ASP A 217 -17.06 14.16 -14.83
N LEU A 218 -15.84 14.47 -14.36
CA LEU A 218 -15.64 15.27 -13.15
C LEU A 218 -15.90 16.76 -13.34
N SER A 219 -16.18 17.26 -14.55
CA SER A 219 -16.67 18.63 -14.70
C SER A 219 -18.04 18.82 -14.03
N GLN A 220 -18.82 17.74 -13.90
CA GLN A 220 -20.20 17.75 -13.39
C GLN A 220 -20.30 17.72 -11.87
N ILE A 221 -19.22 17.35 -11.17
CA ILE A 221 -19.21 17.30 -9.69
C ILE A 221 -19.12 18.69 -9.04
N GLY A 222 -19.02 19.75 -9.85
CA GLY A 222 -19.15 21.13 -9.39
C GLY A 222 -17.99 21.62 -8.53
N LEU A 223 -16.75 21.29 -8.92
CA LEU A 223 -15.57 21.84 -8.25
C LEU A 223 -15.57 23.38 -8.36
N PRO A 224 -15.44 24.11 -7.23
CA PRO A 224 -15.46 25.56 -7.25
C PRO A 224 -14.25 26.16 -7.98
N LYS A 225 -13.11 25.45 -7.96
CA LYS A 225 -11.85 25.85 -8.59
C LYS A 225 -11.10 24.63 -9.12
N PRO A 226 -10.35 24.78 -10.23
CA PRO A 226 -9.54 23.70 -10.78
C PRO A 226 -8.32 23.40 -9.90
N LEU A 227 -7.75 22.21 -10.06
CA LEU A 227 -6.63 21.69 -9.26
C LEU A 227 -5.29 22.13 -9.85
N ASN A 228 -4.37 22.61 -9.00
CA ASN A 228 -3.00 22.91 -9.41
C ASN A 228 -2.13 21.65 -9.42
N ARG A 229 -2.43 20.69 -8.55
CA ARG A 229 -1.67 19.43 -8.39
C ARG A 229 -2.62 18.26 -8.26
N LEU A 230 -2.24 17.12 -8.82
CA LEU A 230 -2.98 15.88 -8.70
C LEU A 230 -2.03 14.75 -8.29
N ILE A 231 -2.20 14.23 -7.09
CA ILE A 231 -1.39 13.14 -6.52
C ILE A 231 -2.23 11.86 -6.56
N ILE A 232 -1.75 10.86 -7.29
CA ILE A 232 -2.43 9.56 -7.41
C ILE A 232 -1.85 8.59 -6.39
N THR A 233 -2.67 8.16 -5.44
CA THR A 233 -2.27 7.30 -4.30
C THR A 233 -2.99 5.96 -4.26
N THR A 234 -3.69 5.60 -5.33
CA THR A 234 -4.44 4.35 -5.44
C THR A 234 -3.51 3.17 -5.68
N ALA A 235 -3.91 1.98 -5.23
CA ALA A 235 -3.20 0.73 -5.52
C ALA A 235 -3.38 0.25 -6.97
N GLY A 236 -4.43 0.72 -7.67
CA GLY A 236 -4.70 0.41 -9.07
C GLY A 236 -4.56 1.63 -9.96
N MET A 237 -4.54 1.38 -11.27
CA MET A 237 -4.55 2.43 -12.29
C MET A 237 -5.82 3.27 -12.20
N VAL A 238 -5.68 4.56 -12.46
CA VAL A 238 -6.79 5.51 -12.57
C VAL A 238 -7.04 5.82 -14.04
N ASP A 239 -8.28 6.17 -14.35
CA ASP A 239 -8.61 6.81 -15.61
C ASP A 239 -8.17 8.27 -15.53
N TYR A 240 -7.10 8.62 -16.25
CA TYR A 240 -6.57 9.98 -16.24
C TYR A 240 -7.51 10.95 -16.94
N ASP A 241 -8.22 10.52 -17.99
CA ASP A 241 -9.11 11.36 -18.80
C ASP A 241 -10.17 12.03 -17.89
N LEU A 242 -10.70 11.27 -16.94
CA LEU A 242 -11.64 11.72 -15.93
C LEU A 242 -11.13 12.95 -15.14
N TYR A 243 -9.85 12.99 -14.79
CA TYR A 243 -9.28 14.07 -13.98
C TYR A 243 -8.81 15.26 -14.81
N PHE A 244 -8.52 15.10 -16.11
CA PHE A 244 -7.99 16.19 -16.94
C PHE A 244 -8.93 17.38 -17.04
N GLU A 245 -10.24 17.17 -16.96
CA GLU A 245 -11.23 18.24 -17.00
C GLU A 245 -11.17 19.17 -15.79
N VAL A 246 -10.73 18.67 -14.64
CA VAL A 246 -10.68 19.43 -13.40
C VAL A 246 -9.29 20.00 -13.08
N LEU A 247 -8.31 19.76 -13.96
CA LEU A 247 -6.97 20.33 -13.86
C LEU A 247 -6.93 21.78 -14.31
N ALA A 248 -6.20 22.60 -13.56
CA ALA A 248 -5.86 23.96 -13.96
C ALA A 248 -4.85 23.93 -15.12
N PRO A 249 -4.75 25.00 -15.92
CA PRO A 249 -3.60 25.19 -16.81
C PRO A 249 -2.29 25.08 -16.03
N LYS A 250 -1.32 24.37 -16.58
CA LYS A 250 -0.02 24.07 -15.94
C LYS A 250 -0.12 23.27 -14.63
N ALA A 251 -1.16 22.46 -14.49
CA ALA A 251 -1.22 21.53 -13.37
C ALA A 251 -0.16 20.42 -13.53
N THR A 252 0.30 19.91 -12.39
CA THR A 252 1.26 18.80 -12.32
C THR A 252 0.55 17.55 -11.82
N VAL A 253 0.64 16.47 -12.58
CA VAL A 253 0.13 15.13 -12.23
C VAL A 253 1.29 14.28 -11.72
N ILE A 254 1.10 13.66 -10.56
CA ILE A 254 2.13 12.96 -9.79
C ILE A 254 1.61 11.55 -9.45
N PRO A 255 1.90 10.54 -10.29
CA PRO A 255 1.55 9.17 -10.00
C PRO A 255 2.49 8.55 -8.96
N LEU A 256 1.93 7.99 -7.88
CA LEU A 256 2.67 7.25 -6.84
C LEU A 256 2.25 5.77 -6.77
N THR A 257 1.36 5.32 -7.66
CA THR A 257 0.88 3.94 -7.73
C THR A 257 2.00 2.99 -8.13
N VAL A 258 2.23 1.96 -7.32
CA VAL A 258 3.04 0.80 -7.68
C VAL A 258 2.10 -0.31 -8.15
N THR A 259 2.29 -0.78 -9.37
CA THR A 259 1.46 -1.82 -10.00
C THR A 259 2.29 -2.62 -11.02
N ASP A 260 1.66 -3.61 -11.65
CA ASP A 260 2.28 -4.46 -12.67
C ASP A 260 2.90 -3.62 -13.81
N PRO A 261 4.18 -3.85 -14.16
CA PRO A 261 4.90 -3.06 -15.16
C PRO A 261 4.30 -3.14 -16.57
N LYS A 262 3.35 -4.06 -16.84
CA LYS A 262 2.63 -4.12 -18.12
C LYS A 262 1.68 -2.94 -18.34
N TYR A 263 1.26 -2.25 -17.27
CA TYR A 263 0.34 -1.13 -17.38
C TYR A 263 1.05 0.12 -17.88
N THR A 264 0.39 0.85 -18.77
CA THR A 264 0.88 2.12 -19.31
C THR A 264 0.03 3.29 -18.82
N MET A 265 0.65 4.47 -18.68
CA MET A 265 -0.04 5.70 -18.37
C MET A 265 -0.56 6.33 -19.67
N GLY A 266 -1.85 6.16 -19.95
CA GLY A 266 -2.54 6.86 -21.03
C GLY A 266 -2.95 8.26 -20.58
N VAL A 267 -2.65 9.29 -21.38
CA VAL A 267 -3.10 10.67 -21.14
C VAL A 267 -3.66 11.29 -22.42
N PRO A 268 -4.67 12.17 -22.35
CA PRO A 268 -5.20 12.86 -23.53
C PRO A 268 -4.16 13.78 -24.17
N TYR A 269 -3.69 13.45 -25.38
CA TYR A 269 -2.59 14.17 -26.02
C TYR A 269 -2.86 15.66 -26.25
N VAL A 270 -4.01 15.97 -26.87
CA VAL A 270 -4.42 17.36 -27.18
C VAL A 270 -4.67 18.14 -25.87
N PRO A 271 -5.54 17.70 -24.94
CA PRO A 271 -5.70 18.41 -23.67
C PRO A 271 -4.41 18.59 -22.86
N PHE A 272 -3.51 17.59 -22.86
CA PHE A 272 -2.21 17.66 -22.19
C PHE A 272 -1.36 18.82 -22.73
N ALA A 273 -1.20 18.89 -24.05
CA ALA A 273 -0.40 19.93 -24.69
C ALA A 273 -1.03 21.33 -24.56
N TRP A 274 -2.35 21.47 -24.76
CA TRP A 274 -3.02 22.77 -24.71
C TRP A 274 -3.14 23.34 -23.30
N LYS A 275 -3.34 22.49 -22.28
CA LYS A 275 -3.34 22.94 -20.87
C LYS A 275 -1.92 23.09 -20.32
N GLY A 276 -0.89 22.62 -21.03
CA GLY A 276 0.51 22.66 -20.60
C GLY A 276 0.74 21.83 -19.34
N ILE A 277 0.13 20.64 -19.27
CA ILE A 277 0.20 19.75 -18.11
C ILE A 277 1.62 19.18 -17.97
N GLU A 278 2.07 19.02 -16.73
CA GLU A 278 3.30 18.31 -16.39
C GLU A 278 2.95 16.95 -15.77
N ALA A 279 3.66 15.89 -16.15
CA ALA A 279 3.59 14.60 -15.47
C ALA A 279 4.96 14.27 -14.90
N VAL A 280 5.04 14.03 -13.60
CA VAL A 280 6.33 13.88 -12.89
C VAL A 280 6.38 12.57 -12.14
N GLY A 281 7.40 11.77 -12.45
CA GLY A 281 7.73 10.57 -11.68
C GLY A 281 8.52 10.92 -10.43
N THR A 282 8.05 10.43 -9.28
CA THR A 282 8.75 10.56 -8.00
C THR A 282 8.72 9.25 -7.24
N VAL A 283 9.74 8.99 -6.41
CA VAL A 283 9.79 7.80 -5.58
C VAL A 283 10.55 8.12 -4.29
N LEU A 284 9.96 7.78 -3.14
CA LEU A 284 10.60 7.85 -1.81
C LEU A 284 11.24 9.23 -1.51
N ALA A 285 12.02 9.31 -0.42
CA ALA A 285 12.81 10.50 -0.08
C ALA A 285 14.31 10.16 -0.01
N GLY A 286 15.16 11.12 -0.40
CA GLY A 286 16.59 11.09 -0.07
C GLY A 286 16.83 11.28 1.43
N ARG A 287 18.07 11.10 1.90
CA ARG A 287 18.35 11.09 3.35
C ARG A 287 18.00 12.40 4.05
N VAL A 288 18.27 13.55 3.42
CA VAL A 288 18.00 14.86 4.02
C VAL A 288 16.49 15.06 4.12
N MET A 289 15.80 14.91 3.00
CA MET A 289 14.35 15.03 2.91
C MET A 289 13.60 14.06 3.84
N HIS A 290 14.14 12.87 4.09
CA HIS A 290 13.57 11.92 5.03
C HIS A 290 13.64 12.44 6.48
N ASN A 291 14.77 13.01 6.90
CA ASN A 291 14.88 13.63 8.22
C ASN A 291 13.93 14.83 8.35
N ASP A 292 13.85 15.67 7.32
CA ASP A 292 12.92 16.80 7.28
C ASP A 292 11.47 16.35 7.40
N MET A 293 11.11 15.23 6.75
CA MET A 293 9.80 14.61 6.85
C MET A 293 9.48 14.17 8.29
N LEU A 294 10.43 13.51 8.97
CA LEU A 294 10.23 13.06 10.35
C LEU A 294 10.09 14.24 11.31
N GLU A 295 10.91 15.28 11.16
CA GLU A 295 10.79 16.50 11.97
C GLU A 295 9.46 17.20 11.70
N PHE A 296 9.06 17.32 10.43
CA PHE A 296 7.80 17.92 10.06
C PHE A 296 6.60 17.14 10.63
N ALA A 297 6.63 15.81 10.54
CA ALA A 297 5.59 14.95 11.07
C ALA A 297 5.49 15.05 12.59
N ALA A 298 6.63 15.02 13.29
CA ALA A 298 6.72 15.20 14.74
C ALA A 298 6.14 16.56 15.19
N ARG A 299 6.56 17.65 14.54
CA ARG A 299 6.12 19.01 14.88
C ARG A 299 4.62 19.23 14.63
N ASN A 300 4.10 18.67 13.55
CA ASN A 300 2.71 18.89 13.13
C ASN A 300 1.74 17.80 13.61
N LYS A 301 2.24 16.82 14.39
CA LYS A 301 1.46 15.68 14.89
C LYS A 301 0.80 14.88 13.77
N ILE A 302 1.54 14.63 12.70
CA ILE A 302 1.06 13.79 11.59
C ILE A 302 1.24 12.35 12.03
N THR A 303 0.12 11.64 12.17
CA THR A 303 0.11 10.26 12.66
C THR A 303 -0.56 9.35 11.64
N PRO A 304 0.04 8.19 11.31
CA PRO A 304 -0.63 7.20 10.48
C PRO A 304 -1.86 6.64 11.18
N MET A 305 -2.82 6.20 10.36
CA MET A 305 -3.89 5.33 10.82
C MET A 305 -3.36 3.90 10.84
N ILE A 306 -3.29 3.27 12.01
CA ILE A 306 -2.62 1.98 12.20
C ILE A 306 -3.56 0.93 12.79
N GLU A 307 -3.44 -0.30 12.28
CA GLU A 307 -3.94 -1.52 12.91
C GLU A 307 -2.71 -2.33 13.36
N LYS A 308 -2.72 -2.84 14.59
CA LYS A 308 -1.54 -3.51 15.18
C LYS A 308 -1.73 -5.01 15.17
N TYR A 309 -0.68 -5.71 14.76
CA TYR A 309 -0.61 -7.17 14.76
C TYR A 309 0.67 -7.62 15.47
N PRO A 310 0.65 -8.77 16.15
CA PRO A 310 1.87 -9.33 16.71
C PRO A 310 2.81 -9.76 15.57
N MET A 311 4.12 -9.55 15.75
CA MET A 311 5.12 -9.99 14.78
C MET A 311 5.40 -11.49 14.95
N THR A 312 4.39 -12.30 14.67
CA THR A 312 4.44 -13.76 14.57
C THR A 312 3.96 -14.18 13.19
N THR A 313 4.22 -15.43 12.79
CA THR A 313 3.75 -15.96 11.51
C THR A 313 2.24 -15.75 11.33
N GLU A 314 1.44 -16.06 12.35
CA GLU A 314 -0.01 -15.90 12.32
C GLU A 314 -0.44 -14.43 12.22
N GLY A 315 0.18 -13.55 13.01
CA GLY A 315 -0.14 -12.13 13.00
C GLY A 315 0.24 -11.44 11.69
N ILE A 316 1.34 -11.86 11.07
CA ILE A 316 1.75 -11.37 9.75
C ILE A 316 0.76 -11.86 8.68
N ILE A 317 0.34 -13.12 8.72
CA ILE A 317 -0.68 -13.65 7.80
C ILE A 317 -1.99 -12.89 7.95
N GLU A 318 -2.45 -12.65 9.19
CA GLU A 318 -3.67 -11.87 9.44
C GLU A 318 -3.55 -10.42 8.92
N ALA A 319 -2.41 -9.77 9.13
CA ALA A 319 -2.15 -8.43 8.61
C ALA A 319 -2.13 -8.38 7.08
N ILE A 320 -1.55 -9.40 6.44
CA ILE A 320 -1.54 -9.57 4.98
C ILE A 320 -2.95 -9.76 4.45
N ASP A 321 -3.74 -10.66 5.05
CA ASP A 321 -5.13 -10.91 4.66
C ASP A 321 -5.99 -9.65 4.83
N ARG A 322 -5.78 -8.90 5.91
CA ARG A 322 -6.41 -7.61 6.14
C ARG A 322 -6.04 -6.62 5.04
N LEU A 323 -4.75 -6.49 4.73
CA LEU A 323 -4.26 -5.60 3.68
C LEU A 323 -4.82 -5.98 2.31
N TYR A 324 -4.89 -7.27 1.98
CA TYR A 324 -5.54 -7.78 0.77
C TYR A 324 -7.01 -7.38 0.69
N SER A 325 -7.78 -7.59 1.76
CA SER A 325 -9.20 -7.23 1.78
C SER A 325 -9.45 -5.72 1.57
N GLY A 326 -8.50 -4.89 2.00
CA GLY A 326 -8.56 -3.43 1.87
C GLY A 326 -7.96 -2.87 0.58
N THR A 327 -7.28 -3.69 -0.22
CA THR A 327 -6.58 -3.28 -1.44
C THR A 327 -7.21 -3.93 -2.67
N ARG A 328 -7.11 -3.27 -3.83
CA ARG A 328 -7.51 -3.86 -5.12
C ARG A 328 -6.36 -4.65 -5.75
N PHE A 329 -5.56 -5.35 -4.94
CA PHE A 329 -4.51 -6.22 -5.49
C PHE A 329 -5.14 -7.50 -6.01
N ASN A 330 -5.05 -7.71 -7.33
CA ASN A 330 -5.42 -8.97 -7.99
C ASN A 330 -4.30 -10.02 -7.82
N VAL A 331 -3.85 -10.26 -6.59
CA VAL A 331 -2.96 -11.40 -6.25
C VAL A 331 -3.83 -12.40 -5.48
N PRO A 332 -3.75 -13.72 -5.75
CA PRO A 332 -4.80 -14.67 -5.42
C PRO A 332 -4.80 -15.00 -3.91
N VAL A 333 -5.43 -14.16 -3.10
CA VAL A 333 -5.78 -14.47 -1.69
C VAL A 333 -7.29 -14.38 -1.45
N GLY A 334 -8.08 -14.34 -2.53
CA GLY A 334 -9.53 -14.60 -2.50
C GLY A 334 -9.84 -16.10 -2.45
N LEU A 335 -11.12 -16.46 -2.64
CA LEU A 335 -11.56 -17.88 -2.75
C LEU A 335 -10.70 -18.67 -3.73
N GLN A 336 -10.17 -18.03 -4.77
CA GLN A 336 -9.26 -18.66 -5.71
C GLN A 336 -7.95 -19.12 -5.07
N GLY A 337 -7.32 -18.29 -4.24
CA GLY A 337 -6.12 -18.68 -3.50
C GLY A 337 -6.39 -19.81 -2.51
N LEU A 338 -7.54 -19.76 -1.83
CA LEU A 338 -7.97 -20.85 -0.94
C LEU A 338 -8.16 -22.17 -1.71
N TYR A 339 -8.79 -22.10 -2.88
CA TYR A 339 -8.95 -23.26 -3.74
C TYR A 339 -7.61 -23.79 -4.23
N ASP A 340 -6.72 -22.95 -4.73
CA ASP A 340 -5.39 -23.38 -5.18
C ASP A 340 -4.56 -24.01 -4.08
N LYS A 341 -4.67 -23.51 -2.84
CA LYS A 341 -3.97 -24.04 -1.66
C LYS A 341 -4.45 -25.43 -1.24
N TYR A 342 -5.74 -25.70 -1.33
CA TYR A 342 -6.34 -26.89 -0.73
C TYR A 342 -6.95 -27.87 -1.74
N LYS A 343 -7.02 -27.55 -3.04
CA LYS A 343 -7.62 -28.44 -4.06
C LYS A 343 -7.02 -29.84 -4.12
N ASP A 344 -5.74 -29.98 -3.77
CA ASP A 344 -5.05 -31.27 -3.71
C ASP A 344 -5.30 -32.04 -2.40
N ARG A 345 -6.12 -31.48 -1.48
CA ARG A 345 -6.51 -32.06 -0.19
C ARG A 345 -8.03 -32.29 -0.10
N ASP A 346 -8.64 -32.70 -1.21
CA ASP A 346 -10.08 -32.95 -1.36
C ASP A 346 -10.97 -31.72 -1.04
N PHE A 347 -10.42 -30.52 -1.08
CA PHE A 347 -11.17 -29.29 -0.88
C PHE A 347 -11.65 -28.73 -2.22
N VAL A 348 -12.96 -28.54 -2.37
CA VAL A 348 -13.55 -27.96 -3.58
C VAL A 348 -14.39 -26.75 -3.22
N ILE A 349 -14.18 -25.66 -3.95
CA ILE A 349 -15.07 -24.50 -3.94
C ILE A 349 -16.03 -24.61 -5.12
N LEU A 350 -17.32 -24.46 -4.86
CA LEU A 350 -18.35 -24.37 -5.90
C LEU A 350 -18.93 -22.96 -5.87
N GLY A 351 -18.70 -22.18 -6.93
CA GLY A 351 -19.26 -20.84 -7.05
C GLY A 351 -20.64 -20.87 -7.68
N PHE A 352 -21.64 -20.24 -7.05
CA PHE A 352 -23.01 -20.16 -7.58
C PHE A 352 -23.39 -18.69 -7.80
N PRO A 353 -23.35 -18.18 -9.04
CA PRO A 353 -23.81 -16.83 -9.34
C PRO A 353 -25.31 -16.66 -9.01
N CYS A 354 -25.72 -15.54 -8.41
CA CYS A 354 -27.10 -15.33 -7.98
C CYS A 354 -27.54 -13.86 -7.97
N ASN A 355 -28.46 -13.51 -8.88
CA ASN A 355 -28.90 -12.12 -9.02
C ASN A 355 -29.97 -11.67 -8.00
N GLN A 356 -30.30 -12.50 -7.01
CA GLN A 356 -31.37 -12.21 -6.04
C GLN A 356 -30.97 -11.16 -4.98
N PHE A 357 -29.71 -10.75 -4.96
CA PHE A 357 -29.16 -9.79 -3.99
C PHE A 357 -28.85 -8.46 -4.68
N GLY A 358 -29.85 -7.60 -4.83
CA GLY A 358 -29.65 -6.25 -5.36
C GLY A 358 -29.22 -6.18 -6.83
N GLY A 359 -29.45 -7.23 -7.61
CA GLY A 359 -29.13 -7.24 -9.04
C GLY A 359 -27.63 -7.30 -9.36
N GLN A 360 -26.82 -7.89 -8.47
CA GLN A 360 -25.35 -7.87 -8.53
C GLN A 360 -24.77 -8.60 -9.76
N GLU A 361 -25.42 -9.65 -10.25
CA GLU A 361 -25.00 -10.42 -11.42
C GLU A 361 -26.07 -10.34 -12.53
N PRO A 362 -26.24 -9.21 -13.23
CA PRO A 362 -27.31 -9.05 -14.22
C PRO A 362 -27.04 -9.82 -15.52
N LYS A 363 -25.80 -10.26 -15.74
CA LYS A 363 -25.33 -10.91 -16.98
C LYS A 363 -25.71 -12.40 -17.06
N ASP A 364 -25.45 -13.01 -18.21
CA ASP A 364 -25.62 -14.46 -18.45
C ASP A 364 -24.43 -15.29 -17.93
N ASP A 365 -24.58 -16.61 -17.94
CA ASP A 365 -23.61 -17.55 -17.39
C ASP A 365 -22.20 -17.40 -18.01
N GLU A 366 -22.14 -17.22 -19.33
CA GLU A 366 -20.89 -17.11 -20.08
C GLU A 366 -20.16 -15.80 -19.73
N ALA A 367 -20.87 -14.67 -19.77
CA ALA A 367 -20.28 -13.38 -19.42
C ALA A 367 -19.88 -13.29 -17.94
N ILE A 368 -20.59 -14.00 -17.04
CA ILE A 368 -20.19 -14.12 -15.63
C ILE A 368 -18.91 -14.95 -15.51
N GLY A 369 -18.83 -16.09 -16.21
CA GLY A 369 -17.63 -16.94 -16.22
C GLY A 369 -16.40 -16.20 -16.74
N GLU A 370 -16.54 -15.49 -17.86
CA GLU A 370 -15.46 -14.65 -18.41
C GLU A 370 -15.07 -13.53 -17.45
N PHE A 371 -16.04 -12.87 -16.82
CA PHE A 371 -15.77 -11.81 -15.85
C PHE A 371 -14.96 -12.35 -14.65
N CYS A 372 -15.37 -13.48 -14.08
CA CYS A 372 -14.69 -14.10 -12.95
C CYS A 372 -13.29 -14.60 -13.31
N SER A 373 -13.13 -15.19 -14.49
CA SER A 373 -11.81 -15.65 -14.95
C SER A 373 -10.88 -14.48 -15.27
N ARG A 374 -11.32 -13.50 -16.06
CA ARG A 374 -10.48 -12.37 -16.50
C ARG A 374 -10.13 -11.39 -15.38
N ASN A 375 -11.08 -11.11 -14.48
CA ASN A 375 -10.88 -10.08 -13.46
C ASN A 375 -10.43 -10.64 -12.11
N HIS A 376 -10.72 -11.91 -11.82
CA HIS A 376 -10.45 -12.52 -10.51
C HIS A 376 -9.66 -13.84 -10.58
N GLY A 377 -9.27 -14.30 -11.78
CA GLY A 377 -8.44 -15.49 -11.96
C GLY A 377 -9.12 -16.80 -11.54
N VAL A 378 -10.44 -16.83 -11.46
CA VAL A 378 -11.19 -17.98 -10.93
C VAL A 378 -10.98 -19.22 -11.81
N THR A 379 -10.52 -20.31 -11.20
CA THR A 379 -10.36 -21.65 -11.77
C THR A 379 -11.16 -22.73 -11.02
N PHE A 380 -11.71 -22.43 -9.84
CA PHE A 380 -12.68 -23.32 -9.20
C PHE A 380 -13.99 -23.39 -10.00
N PRO A 381 -14.72 -24.52 -9.94
CA PRO A 381 -15.96 -24.69 -10.69
C PRO A 381 -17.00 -23.58 -10.41
N LEU A 382 -17.40 -22.87 -11.47
CA LEU A 382 -18.54 -21.97 -11.47
C LEU A 382 -19.77 -22.70 -12.02
N MET A 383 -20.84 -22.71 -11.23
CA MET A 383 -22.12 -23.29 -11.60
C MET A 383 -22.94 -22.29 -12.41
N LYS A 384 -24.00 -22.78 -13.06
CA LYS A 384 -24.98 -21.91 -13.71
C LYS A 384 -25.61 -20.96 -12.70
N LYS A 385 -25.91 -19.75 -13.15
CA LYS A 385 -26.64 -18.76 -12.38
C LYS A 385 -27.95 -19.36 -11.88
N SER A 386 -28.20 -19.23 -10.59
CA SER A 386 -29.36 -19.86 -9.98
C SER A 386 -29.94 -19.07 -8.81
N ASP A 387 -31.21 -19.31 -8.56
CA ASP A 387 -31.91 -18.76 -7.41
C ASP A 387 -31.53 -19.52 -6.15
N VAL A 388 -31.21 -18.79 -5.09
CA VAL A 388 -30.89 -19.37 -3.77
C VAL A 388 -32.03 -19.23 -2.78
N ASN A 389 -33.08 -18.47 -3.14
CA ASN A 389 -34.30 -18.24 -2.37
C ASN A 389 -35.55 -18.29 -3.27
N GLY A 390 -36.73 -18.51 -2.66
CA GLY A 390 -38.02 -18.56 -3.37
C GLY A 390 -38.34 -19.92 -4.00
N ASP A 391 -39.41 -19.99 -4.77
CA ASP A 391 -39.96 -21.25 -5.30
C ASP A 391 -39.03 -21.92 -6.32
N ASN A 392 -38.20 -21.13 -7.00
CA ASN A 392 -37.21 -21.60 -7.97
C ASN A 392 -35.83 -21.89 -7.36
N THR A 393 -35.72 -21.98 -6.02
CA THR A 393 -34.43 -22.25 -5.35
C THR A 393 -33.76 -23.51 -5.91
N ASN A 394 -32.48 -23.41 -6.24
CA ASN A 394 -31.67 -24.54 -6.69
C ASN A 394 -31.58 -25.64 -5.61
N GLU A 395 -31.63 -26.89 -6.03
CA GLU A 395 -31.64 -28.08 -5.16
C GLU A 395 -30.49 -28.11 -4.14
N VAL A 396 -29.30 -27.63 -4.50
CA VAL A 396 -28.16 -27.52 -3.57
C VAL A 396 -28.51 -26.60 -2.40
N PHE A 397 -29.15 -25.47 -2.66
CA PHE A 397 -29.53 -24.52 -1.63
C PHE A 397 -30.78 -24.96 -0.86
N LYS A 398 -31.70 -25.72 -1.48
CA LYS A 398 -32.77 -26.41 -0.74
C LYS A 398 -32.19 -27.40 0.28
N TRP A 399 -31.22 -28.21 -0.15
CA TRP A 399 -30.52 -29.15 0.72
C TRP A 399 -29.76 -28.43 1.84
N LEU A 400 -28.96 -27.41 1.53
CA LEU A 400 -28.20 -26.64 2.54
C LEU A 400 -29.09 -26.01 3.62
N LYS A 401 -30.27 -25.50 3.23
CA LYS A 401 -31.26 -24.92 4.16
C LYS A 401 -31.88 -25.97 5.07
N ASN A 402 -32.01 -27.21 4.61
CA ASN A 402 -32.52 -28.32 5.41
C ASN A 402 -31.47 -28.83 6.41
N GLU A 403 -30.20 -28.89 6.01
CA GLU A 403 -29.10 -29.37 6.87
C GLU A 403 -28.66 -28.35 7.93
N LYS A 404 -28.75 -27.05 7.64
CA LYS A 404 -28.45 -25.96 8.59
C LYS A 404 -29.54 -24.88 8.56
N ALA A 405 -30.63 -25.12 9.28
CA ALA A 405 -31.68 -24.12 9.47
C ALA A 405 -31.13 -22.86 10.16
N GLY A 406 -31.56 -21.67 9.71
CA GLY A 406 -31.20 -20.41 10.34
C GLY A 406 -31.71 -20.31 11.78
N LEU A 407 -31.08 -19.46 12.60
CA LEU A 407 -31.57 -19.12 13.94
C LEU A 407 -33.05 -18.67 13.85
N LEU A 408 -33.92 -19.25 14.68
CA LEU A 408 -35.39 -19.04 14.71
C LEU A 408 -36.19 -19.69 13.56
N GLY A 409 -35.66 -20.72 12.88
CA GLY A 409 -36.44 -21.51 11.91
C GLY A 409 -36.68 -20.82 10.56
N LEU A 410 -35.94 -19.75 10.27
CA LEU A 410 -35.98 -19.06 8.99
C LEU A 410 -35.18 -19.84 7.94
N SER A 411 -35.85 -20.31 6.88
CA SER A 411 -35.27 -21.04 5.73
C SER A 411 -34.64 -20.12 4.67
N ARG A 412 -34.06 -19.00 5.09
CA ARG A 412 -33.42 -18.02 4.19
C ARG A 412 -31.91 -18.03 4.39
N ILE A 413 -31.17 -18.13 3.28
CA ILE A 413 -29.72 -17.90 3.30
C ILE A 413 -29.51 -16.40 3.47
N LYS A 414 -28.93 -16.00 4.60
CA LYS A 414 -28.49 -14.62 4.83
C LYS A 414 -27.07 -14.47 4.31
N VAL A 415 -26.84 -13.42 3.55
CA VAL A 415 -25.51 -12.97 3.15
C VAL A 415 -24.74 -12.62 4.43
N ARG A 416 -23.60 -13.28 4.67
CA ARG A 416 -22.51 -12.67 5.45
C ARG A 416 -21.64 -11.98 4.40
N ILE A 417 -21.72 -10.66 4.35
CA ILE A 417 -20.80 -9.82 3.57
C ILE A 417 -19.47 -9.86 4.29
#